data_AF-A0A1I2FQJ0-F1
#
_entry.id   AF-A0A1I2FQJ0-F1
#
_cell.length_a   1.000
_cell.length_b   1.000
_cell.length_c   1.000
_cell.angle_alpha   90.00
_cell.angle_beta   90.00
_cell.angle_gamma   90.00
#
_symmetry.space_group_name_H-M   'P 1'
#
loop_
_entity.id
_entity.type
_entity.pdbx_description
1 polymer ?
#
loop_
_entity_poly.entity_id
_entity_poly.type
_entity_poly.pdbx_seq_one_letter_code
_entity_poly.pdbx_strand_id
1 'polypeptide(L)'
;MRLAFAVPLVFVLACADGFPDTATLDIGTSFDTSTSTSTSTSTSTTWSTTFDTTITVDTTTSGDPTTTTGSTSTTTGEPPDAVREYDLDADGQPDTDLSLGTCNQSADLTCLRVDSDLVPVLEVSLSPLPDQCDGNLFGAPRITLIGDHDGDGLSEVAARHCRFDGAHGPPSLAVVTLSTGTVSARADAPTVQDHAWSDDLRDPQGRRHPFLAPSYGDGDNPLGDWGRLCVYRPDLPPGDGCGPGFSAIPTLLAPGEFREVGGTLQDLDGDGWEDINLIYHRRQHTVSAATLSLVDDLEYDVAAASEPESPKWFHSGRNYGTHSAVVGGDGQQRLVVVGGAPVGSFGDDLCNVSRFLAVLESSPGQPATRKLAWSTYFSFSSTIFATYDPIYTGDPMADVARLADAVDGCIHRFGDSRTVMDGKEVLLVNYFAMDAPVDLCLDEQFALYQPPTWTDAKADAWYGCFAKNRQAAGKWGMQVVDERTGQGLTGSQQTYVWGWSDRLRPGEVVYLVEYLPPTTRWDLGDVPASALQVQALVGGLWQSRGVFPVAGRPRLQQRVPTGAQGVGSYTTFAELTLHPGDPPGVELEDGTIVAHDPDSDAWIVR
;
A
#
# COMPACT_ATOMS: atom_id res chain seq x y z
N MET A 1 -26.49 -31.03 -50.40
CA MET A 1 -27.35 -31.65 -49.37
C MET A 1 -27.73 -30.53 -48.41
N ARG A 2 -28.94 -29.98 -48.58
CA ARG A 2 -29.49 -28.86 -47.81
C ARG A 2 -30.62 -29.43 -46.94
N LEU A 3 -30.71 -29.00 -45.69
CA LEU A 3 -31.95 -29.08 -44.92
C LEU A 3 -32.07 -27.82 -44.06
N ALA A 4 -33.28 -27.27 -44.12
CA ALA A 4 -33.73 -25.99 -43.62
C ALA A 4 -35.04 -26.20 -42.84
N PHE A 5 -35.48 -25.14 -42.13
CA PHE A 5 -36.79 -24.92 -41.49
C PHE A 5 -37.03 -25.61 -40.12
N ALA A 6 -37.74 -25.05 -39.14
CA ALA A 6 -38.52 -23.81 -39.00
C ALA A 6 -38.73 -23.44 -37.51
N VAL A 7 -39.02 -22.15 -37.28
CA VAL A 7 -39.53 -21.53 -36.04
C VAL A 7 -41.04 -21.79 -35.87
N PRO A 8 -41.60 -21.70 -34.65
CA PRO A 8 -42.85 -20.97 -34.51
C PRO A 8 -42.82 -19.88 -33.42
N LEU A 9 -43.30 -18.72 -33.84
CA LEU A 9 -43.66 -17.52 -33.11
C LEU A 9 -45.12 -17.70 -32.63
N VAL A 10 -45.43 -17.41 -31.36
CA VAL A 10 -46.82 -17.28 -30.90
C VAL A 10 -47.00 -15.92 -30.23
N PHE A 11 -47.74 -15.06 -30.91
CA PHE A 11 -48.40 -13.86 -30.38
C PHE A 11 -49.73 -14.27 -29.71
N VAL A 12 -50.04 -13.70 -28.55
CA VAL A 12 -51.44 -13.53 -28.09
C VAL A 12 -51.60 -12.09 -27.63
N LEU A 13 -52.37 -11.33 -28.40
CA LEU A 13 -52.97 -10.05 -28.04
C LEU A 13 -54.43 -10.31 -27.62
N ALA A 14 -54.87 -9.71 -26.52
CA ALA A 14 -56.28 -9.36 -26.31
C ALA A 14 -56.38 -8.16 -25.34
N CYS A 15 -57.06 -7.11 -25.81
CA CYS A 15 -57.55 -5.91 -25.09
C CYS A 15 -58.62 -6.30 -24.03
N ALA A 16 -59.21 -5.46 -23.15
CA ALA A 16 -59.32 -4.02 -22.98
C ALA A 16 -59.93 -3.72 -21.57
N ASP A 17 -59.92 -2.43 -21.20
CA ASP A 17 -60.90 -1.67 -20.40
C ASP A 17 -60.91 -1.66 -18.86
N GLY A 18 -60.87 -0.45 -18.30
CA GLY A 18 -61.65 -0.09 -17.12
C GLY A 18 -60.97 0.79 -16.05
N PHE A 19 -60.96 2.12 -16.24
CA PHE A 19 -60.94 3.07 -15.12
C PHE A 19 -62.32 3.10 -14.43
N PRO A 20 -62.40 3.45 -13.13
CA PRO A 20 -62.95 4.77 -12.83
C PRO A 20 -62.23 5.55 -11.71
N ASP A 21 -62.56 6.84 -11.74
CA ASP A 21 -62.15 7.98 -10.93
C ASP A 21 -62.48 7.96 -9.42
N THR A 22 -61.81 8.90 -8.75
CA THR A 22 -62.24 9.71 -7.57
C THR A 22 -62.25 9.09 -6.16
N ALA A 23 -61.38 9.64 -5.31
CA ALA A 23 -61.74 10.06 -3.95
C ALA A 23 -60.94 11.32 -3.55
N THR A 24 -61.66 12.35 -3.11
CA THR A 24 -61.20 13.65 -2.61
C THR A 24 -61.51 13.74 -1.10
N LEU A 25 -60.58 14.21 -0.27
CA LEU A 25 -60.72 15.07 0.94
C LEU A 25 -59.39 15.00 1.72
N ASP A 26 -58.57 16.02 1.97
CA ASP A 26 -58.69 17.41 2.49
C ASP A 26 -58.43 17.54 4.02
N ILE A 27 -57.58 18.54 4.31
CA ILE A 27 -57.30 19.30 5.56
C ILE A 27 -56.52 18.66 6.72
N GLY A 28 -55.40 19.33 7.08
CA GLY A 28 -54.78 19.19 8.40
C GLY A 28 -53.52 20.03 8.63
N THR A 29 -53.55 21.34 8.37
CA THR A 29 -52.49 22.27 8.81
C THR A 29 -52.60 22.57 10.31
N SER A 30 -51.50 22.44 11.05
CA SER A 30 -51.20 23.36 12.16
C SER A 30 -49.69 23.43 12.42
N PHE A 31 -49.13 24.59 12.12
CA PHE A 31 -47.88 25.09 12.67
C PHE A 31 -48.00 25.20 14.20
N ASP A 32 -46.95 24.81 14.92
CA ASP A 32 -46.68 25.40 16.23
C ASP A 32 -45.17 25.68 16.36
N THR A 33 -44.84 26.96 16.20
CA THR A 33 -43.53 27.55 16.48
C THR A 33 -43.43 27.83 17.97
N SER A 34 -42.52 27.15 18.67
CA SER A 34 -42.00 27.65 19.95
C SER A 34 -40.49 27.82 19.86
N THR A 35 -40.10 29.09 19.84
CA THR A 35 -38.75 29.58 20.13
C THR A 35 -38.39 29.23 21.57
N SER A 36 -37.27 28.55 21.78
CA SER A 36 -36.50 28.66 23.01
C SER A 36 -35.05 29.02 22.68
N THR A 37 -34.67 30.20 23.14
CA THR A 37 -33.31 30.70 23.23
C THR A 37 -32.63 30.04 24.42
N SER A 38 -31.48 29.40 24.20
CA SER A 38 -30.49 29.22 25.26
C SER A 38 -29.09 29.52 24.72
N THR A 39 -28.37 30.29 25.52
CA THR A 39 -27.09 30.93 25.23
C THR A 39 -25.98 30.13 25.92
N SER A 40 -24.80 30.04 25.27
CA SER A 40 -23.50 29.56 25.78
C SER A 40 -23.44 28.09 26.25
N THR A 41 -22.49 27.26 25.78
CA THR A 41 -21.04 27.48 25.89
C THR A 41 -20.34 26.69 24.78
N SER A 42 -19.53 27.35 23.95
CA SER A 42 -18.62 26.68 23.02
C SER A 42 -17.40 26.18 23.80
N THR A 43 -17.36 24.89 24.11
CA THR A 43 -16.09 24.19 24.28
C THR A 43 -15.71 23.65 22.92
N SER A 44 -14.66 24.23 22.33
CA SER A 44 -13.93 23.61 21.24
C SER A 44 -13.34 22.30 21.77
N THR A 45 -13.95 21.17 21.42
CA THR A 45 -13.29 19.87 21.53
C THR A 45 -12.63 19.62 20.19
N THR A 46 -11.32 19.90 20.14
CA THR A 46 -10.42 19.41 19.10
C THR A 46 -10.48 17.89 19.12
N TRP A 47 -10.93 17.26 18.04
CA TRP A 47 -10.82 15.82 17.87
C TRP A 47 -9.38 15.53 17.44
N SER A 48 -8.57 15.02 18.37
CA SER A 48 -7.33 14.33 18.06
C SER A 48 -7.68 12.89 17.69
N THR A 49 -7.33 12.48 16.47
CA THR A 49 -7.16 11.07 16.10
C THR A 49 -5.94 10.53 16.83
N THR A 50 -6.08 10.30 18.14
CA THR A 50 -5.08 9.55 18.92
C THR A 50 -5.31 8.07 18.65
N PHE A 51 -4.41 7.46 17.89
CA PHE A 51 -4.21 6.01 17.92
C PHE A 51 -3.81 5.62 19.33
N ASP A 52 -4.74 5.00 20.07
CA ASP A 52 -4.46 4.51 21.41
C ASP A 52 -3.82 3.12 21.30
N THR A 53 -2.49 3.08 21.24
CA THR A 53 -1.71 1.86 21.49
C THR A 53 -1.44 1.81 22.99
N THR A 54 -2.37 1.25 23.77
CA THR A 54 -2.16 1.08 25.20
C THR A 54 -1.19 -0.09 25.45
N ILE A 55 0.10 0.22 25.50
CA ILE A 55 1.11 -0.65 26.11
C ILE A 55 0.93 -0.54 27.63
N THR A 56 0.57 -1.65 28.27
CA THR A 56 0.58 -1.73 29.74
C THR A 56 2.04 -1.91 30.18
N VAL A 57 2.69 -0.81 30.56
CA VAL A 57 3.98 -0.85 31.29
C VAL A 57 3.66 -0.80 32.78
N ASP A 58 3.80 -1.95 33.44
CA ASP A 58 3.75 -2.03 34.89
C ASP A 58 4.93 -1.23 35.48
N THR A 59 4.62 -0.07 36.07
CA THR A 59 5.54 0.71 36.90
C THR A 59 4.99 0.77 38.32
N THR A 60 5.59 0.00 39.22
CA THR A 60 5.50 0.28 40.67
C THR A 60 6.81 0.90 41.12
N THR A 61 6.74 2.18 41.48
CA THR A 61 7.81 2.93 42.14
C THR A 61 7.73 2.75 43.65
N SER A 62 8.88 2.53 44.29
CA SER A 62 9.10 2.85 45.71
C SER A 62 10.58 2.78 46.08
N GLY A 63 11.20 3.95 46.30
CA GLY A 63 12.13 4.18 47.42
C GLY A 63 13.63 3.98 47.21
N ASP A 64 14.33 5.10 46.99
CA ASP A 64 15.76 5.39 47.24
C ASP A 64 16.15 5.12 48.73
N PRO A 65 17.43 5.19 49.22
CA PRO A 65 18.73 5.37 48.55
C PRO A 65 19.85 4.43 49.06
N THR A 66 20.96 4.29 48.32
CA THR A 66 22.28 4.17 48.98
C THR A 66 23.45 4.52 48.07
N THR A 67 24.20 5.53 48.52
CA THR A 67 25.54 5.93 48.10
C THR A 67 26.52 4.77 48.00
N THR A 68 27.27 4.68 46.89
CA THR A 68 28.69 4.31 46.98
C THR A 68 29.53 5.13 46.00
N THR A 69 30.51 5.78 46.59
CA THR A 69 31.63 6.54 46.04
C THR A 69 32.38 5.82 44.92
N GLY A 70 32.88 6.62 43.98
CA GLY A 70 33.55 6.17 42.77
C GLY A 70 34.86 5.42 42.99
N SER A 71 35.24 4.74 41.91
CA SER A 71 36.63 4.45 41.58
C SER A 71 36.84 4.87 40.13
N THR A 72 37.59 5.95 39.96
CA THR A 72 38.25 6.31 38.70
C THR A 72 39.07 5.12 38.19
N SER A 73 38.67 4.57 37.04
CA SER A 73 39.57 3.82 36.17
C SER A 73 39.60 4.56 34.84
N THR A 74 40.67 5.32 34.66
CA THR A 74 41.10 5.88 33.38
C THR A 74 41.42 4.73 32.42
N THR A 75 40.48 4.42 31.55
CA THR A 75 40.73 3.79 30.26
C THR A 75 40.17 4.72 29.21
N THR A 76 41.07 5.47 28.57
CA THR A 76 40.88 6.07 27.25
C THR A 76 40.58 4.93 26.28
N GLY A 77 39.31 4.54 26.20
CA GLY A 77 38.76 3.90 25.01
C GLY A 77 38.07 5.00 24.24
N GLU A 78 38.51 5.25 23.01
CA GLU A 78 37.67 5.91 22.01
C GLU A 78 36.26 5.29 22.08
N PRO A 79 35.19 6.08 21.94
CA PRO A 79 33.90 5.49 21.63
C PRO A 79 34.11 4.61 20.40
N PRO A 80 33.54 3.39 20.33
CA PRO A 80 33.58 2.63 19.09
C PRO A 80 33.13 3.57 17.97
N ASP A 81 33.96 3.68 16.92
CA ASP A 81 33.66 4.52 15.76
C ASP A 81 32.19 4.29 15.39
N ALA A 82 31.40 5.36 15.38
CA ALA A 82 30.02 5.25 14.94
C ALA A 82 30.07 4.63 13.54
N VAL A 83 29.43 3.47 13.38
CA VAL A 83 29.41 2.80 12.08
C VAL A 83 28.60 3.69 11.16
N ARG A 84 29.31 4.34 10.23
CA ARG A 84 28.73 5.20 9.22
C ARG A 84 27.79 4.40 8.32
N GLU A 85 26.65 4.97 7.96
CA GLU A 85 25.65 4.29 7.12
C GLU A 85 25.78 4.64 5.62
N TYR A 86 26.29 5.82 5.30
CA TYR A 86 26.27 6.40 3.95
C TYR A 86 27.70 6.62 3.41
N ASP A 87 27.91 6.28 2.14
CA ASP A 87 29.14 6.49 1.37
C ASP A 87 28.93 7.70 0.46
N LEU A 88 29.53 8.85 0.82
CA LEU A 88 29.19 10.13 0.23
C LEU A 88 29.96 10.40 -1.07
N ASP A 89 31.21 9.94 -1.17
CA ASP A 89 32.08 10.11 -2.34
C ASP A 89 32.10 8.89 -3.28
N ALA A 90 31.33 7.85 -2.95
CA ALA A 90 31.18 6.61 -3.69
C ALA A 90 32.50 5.81 -3.84
N ASP A 91 33.41 5.91 -2.88
CA ASP A 91 34.66 5.13 -2.86
C ASP A 91 34.47 3.67 -2.39
N GLY A 92 33.26 3.32 -1.94
CA GLY A 92 32.86 2.01 -1.46
C GLY A 92 33.00 1.84 0.07
N GLN A 93 33.35 2.87 0.81
CA GLN A 93 33.37 2.90 2.28
C GLN A 93 32.33 3.88 2.82
N PRO A 94 31.44 3.47 3.74
CA PRO A 94 30.60 4.41 4.45
C PRO A 94 31.43 5.39 5.29
N ASP A 95 31.18 6.69 5.11
CA ASP A 95 31.93 7.81 5.72
C ASP A 95 31.02 8.85 6.40
N THR A 96 29.70 8.71 6.25
CA THR A 96 28.70 9.69 6.67
C THR A 96 27.50 9.05 7.38
N ASP A 97 27.01 9.71 8.42
CA ASP A 97 25.69 9.49 9.01
C ASP A 97 24.77 10.68 8.71
N LEU A 98 23.57 10.37 8.23
CA LEU A 98 22.55 11.35 7.93
C LEU A 98 21.35 11.15 8.85
N SER A 99 20.82 12.24 9.39
CA SER A 99 19.59 12.20 10.18
C SER A 99 18.72 13.42 9.93
N LEU A 100 17.41 13.21 9.98
CA LEU A 100 16.39 14.23 9.80
C LEU A 100 15.67 14.41 11.14
N GLY A 101 15.61 15.64 11.64
CA GLY A 101 14.98 15.90 12.92
C GLY A 101 15.06 17.36 13.32
N THR A 102 14.94 17.64 14.61
CA THR A 102 15.08 18.99 15.12
C THR A 102 16.54 19.45 15.09
N CYS A 103 16.75 20.73 14.81
CA CYS A 103 18.08 21.33 14.79
C CYS A 103 18.65 21.40 16.22
N ASN A 104 19.92 21.05 16.43
CA ASN A 104 20.56 21.12 17.76
C ASN A 104 20.57 22.55 18.30
N GLN A 105 20.70 23.54 17.42
CA GLN A 105 20.72 24.94 17.82
C GLN A 105 19.33 25.53 18.05
N SER A 106 18.27 24.86 17.58
CA SER A 106 16.89 25.30 17.74
C SER A 106 15.92 24.14 17.57
N ALA A 107 15.31 23.71 18.68
CA ALA A 107 14.31 22.63 18.68
C ALA A 107 13.07 22.95 17.81
N ASP A 108 12.85 24.23 17.52
CA ASP A 108 11.75 24.70 16.67
C ASP A 108 12.03 24.53 15.18
N LEU A 109 13.25 24.19 14.76
CA LEU A 109 13.58 24.08 13.33
C LEU A 109 13.72 22.61 12.93
N THR A 110 13.35 22.26 11.70
CA THR A 110 13.69 20.96 11.11
C THR A 110 15.00 21.07 10.34
N CYS A 111 15.94 20.16 10.58
CA CYS A 111 17.24 20.09 9.92
C CYS A 111 17.58 18.70 9.39
N LEU A 112 18.36 18.68 8.31
CA LEU A 112 19.24 17.57 7.98
C LEU A 112 20.54 17.76 8.77
N ARG A 113 20.88 16.79 9.61
CA ARG A 113 22.19 16.71 10.25
C ARG A 113 23.07 15.76 9.47
N VAL A 114 24.28 16.21 9.21
CA VAL A 114 25.34 15.50 8.50
C VAL A 114 26.51 15.35 9.44
N ASP A 115 26.85 14.11 9.75
CA ASP A 115 28.03 13.75 10.53
C ASP A 115 28.94 12.94 9.59
N SER A 116 29.99 13.57 9.07
CA SER A 116 30.79 13.02 7.97
C SER A 116 32.28 13.20 8.26
N ASP A 117 33.08 12.28 7.75
CA ASP A 117 34.54 12.39 7.80
C ASP A 117 35.10 13.22 6.62
N LEU A 118 34.29 13.44 5.59
CA LEU A 118 34.65 14.16 4.36
C LEU A 118 34.35 15.67 4.44
N VAL A 119 33.29 16.05 5.16
CA VAL A 119 32.89 17.44 5.37
C VAL A 119 32.75 17.76 6.86
N PRO A 120 32.96 19.03 7.28
CA PRO A 120 32.69 19.40 8.66
C PRO A 120 31.25 19.08 9.04
N VAL A 121 31.03 18.60 10.28
CA VAL A 121 29.69 18.34 10.82
C VAL A 121 28.79 19.55 10.54
N LEU A 122 27.67 19.28 9.88
CA LEU A 122 26.80 20.31 9.33
C LEU A 122 25.35 20.06 9.70
N GLU A 123 24.64 21.16 9.88
CA GLU A 123 23.21 21.15 10.17
C GLU A 123 22.53 22.12 9.19
N VAL A 124 21.76 21.57 8.25
CA VAL A 124 21.12 22.34 7.19
C VAL A 124 19.64 22.51 7.54
N SER A 125 19.21 23.75 7.77
CA SER A 125 17.81 24.06 8.05
C SER A 125 16.93 23.82 6.82
N LEU A 126 15.93 22.96 6.99
CA LEU A 126 14.95 22.61 5.96
C LEU A 126 13.63 23.37 6.17
N SER A 127 13.16 23.45 7.41
CA SER A 127 11.89 24.10 7.78
C SER A 127 12.05 25.00 9.00
N PRO A 128 11.33 26.15 9.05
CA PRO A 128 11.31 27.04 10.20
C PRO A 128 10.53 26.51 11.41
N LEU A 129 9.79 25.41 11.26
CA LEU A 129 9.03 24.75 12.32
C LEU A 129 9.38 23.25 12.39
N PRO A 130 9.05 22.56 13.50
CA PRO A 130 9.26 21.13 13.61
C PRO A 130 8.48 20.39 12.53
N ASP A 131 9.06 19.26 12.14
CA ASP A 131 8.56 18.41 11.08
C ASP A 131 7.25 17.75 11.51
N GLN A 132 6.15 18.29 11.00
CA GLN A 132 4.80 17.84 11.28
C GLN A 132 4.05 17.74 9.96
N CYS A 133 3.56 16.54 9.65
CA CYS A 133 2.75 16.28 8.48
C CYS A 133 1.29 16.20 8.90
N ASP A 134 0.41 16.89 8.18
CA ASP A 134 -1.04 16.72 8.34
C ASP A 134 -1.53 15.40 7.71
N GLY A 135 -0.73 14.80 6.82
CA GLY A 135 -0.96 13.47 6.29
C GLY A 135 0.31 12.68 5.96
N ASN A 136 0.25 11.89 4.89
CA ASN A 136 1.25 10.86 4.60
C ASN A 136 2.09 11.19 3.38
N LEU A 137 3.41 11.10 3.55
CA LEU A 137 4.38 11.07 2.47
C LEU A 137 4.75 9.61 2.16
N PHE A 138 4.42 9.17 0.95
CA PHE A 138 4.65 7.82 0.47
C PHE A 138 5.91 7.69 -0.38
N GLY A 139 6.46 6.47 -0.45
CA GLY A 139 7.57 6.13 -1.34
C GLY A 139 8.92 6.09 -0.63
N ALA A 140 9.94 6.67 -1.26
CA ALA A 140 11.33 6.56 -0.84
C ALA A 140 11.56 7.00 0.62
N PRO A 141 12.63 6.49 1.27
CA PRO A 141 13.04 6.94 2.60
C PRO A 141 13.16 8.45 2.69
N ARG A 142 13.02 8.98 3.91
CA ARG A 142 13.09 10.43 4.16
C ARG A 142 14.44 11.04 3.80
N ILE A 143 15.49 10.23 3.71
CA ILE A 143 16.84 10.63 3.33
C ILE A 143 17.35 9.65 2.27
N THR A 144 17.82 10.18 1.14
CA THR A 144 18.50 9.39 0.11
C THR A 144 19.73 10.14 -0.41
N LEU A 145 20.86 9.47 -0.58
CA LEU A 145 21.94 9.96 -1.45
C LEU A 145 21.52 9.88 -2.91
N ILE A 146 21.68 10.96 -3.67
CA ILE A 146 21.18 11.04 -5.05
C ILE A 146 22.25 11.05 -6.14
N GLY A 147 23.51 10.88 -5.76
CA GLY A 147 24.69 10.99 -6.65
C GLY A 147 25.15 12.43 -6.79
N ASP A 148 26.28 12.64 -7.46
CA ASP A 148 26.92 13.94 -7.71
C ASP A 148 26.32 14.62 -8.96
N HIS A 149 25.48 15.63 -8.75
CA HIS A 149 24.81 16.41 -9.79
C HIS A 149 25.51 17.72 -10.11
N ASP A 150 26.25 18.31 -9.17
CA ASP A 150 26.96 19.58 -9.36
C ASP A 150 28.43 19.42 -9.78
N GLY A 151 28.97 18.19 -9.72
CA GLY A 151 30.31 17.81 -10.13
C GLY A 151 31.39 18.09 -9.09
N ASP A 152 31.02 18.24 -7.81
CA ASP A 152 31.96 18.52 -6.71
C ASP A 152 32.63 17.26 -6.12
N GLY A 153 32.20 16.07 -6.55
CA GLY A 153 32.71 14.78 -6.09
C GLY A 153 32.01 14.20 -4.87
N LEU A 154 30.98 14.86 -4.33
CA LEU A 154 30.15 14.37 -3.24
C LEU A 154 28.72 14.19 -3.73
N SER A 155 28.04 13.15 -3.25
CA SER A 155 26.62 12.97 -3.55
C SER A 155 25.76 14.05 -2.88
N GLU A 156 24.83 14.66 -3.61
CA GLU A 156 23.78 15.44 -2.95
C GLU A 156 22.82 14.53 -2.15
N VAL A 157 22.08 15.15 -1.24
CA VAL A 157 21.11 14.48 -0.37
C VAL A 157 19.69 14.97 -0.67
N ALA A 158 18.80 14.04 -1.01
CA ALA A 158 17.36 14.29 -0.98
C ALA A 158 16.84 14.13 0.45
N ALA A 159 16.21 15.18 0.97
CA ALA A 159 15.55 15.20 2.27
C ALA A 159 14.05 15.45 2.09
N ARG A 160 13.23 14.45 2.45
CA ARG A 160 11.78 14.52 2.38
C ARG A 160 11.20 14.79 3.75
N HIS A 161 10.56 15.94 3.90
CA HIS A 161 10.04 16.41 5.17
C HIS A 161 8.66 17.04 5.01
N CYS A 162 8.05 17.46 6.12
CA CYS A 162 6.85 18.29 6.08
C CYS A 162 7.21 19.68 6.56
N ARG A 163 6.64 20.69 5.89
CA ARG A 163 6.95 22.08 6.15
C ARG A 163 5.78 22.73 6.88
N PHE A 164 5.73 22.52 8.19
CA PHE A 164 4.72 23.18 9.01
C PHE A 164 4.91 24.70 8.96
N ASP A 165 3.84 25.45 8.66
CA ASP A 165 3.85 26.92 8.64
C ASP A 165 3.15 27.54 9.88
N GLY A 166 2.69 26.70 10.81
CA GLY A 166 1.91 27.08 11.98
C GLY A 166 0.42 26.77 11.84
N ALA A 167 -0.04 26.44 10.63
CA ALA A 167 -1.42 26.04 10.33
C ALA A 167 -1.47 24.73 9.54
N HIS A 168 -0.59 24.54 8.56
CA HIS A 168 -0.54 23.37 7.70
C HIS A 168 0.88 22.85 7.54
N GLY A 169 1.04 21.54 7.40
CA GLY A 169 2.29 20.83 7.21
C GLY A 169 2.37 20.08 5.88
N PRO A 170 2.37 20.78 4.73
CA PRO A 170 2.43 20.12 3.43
C PRO A 170 3.73 19.32 3.28
N PRO A 171 3.67 18.16 2.61
CA PRO A 171 4.86 17.43 2.19
C PRO A 171 5.81 18.29 1.36
N SER A 172 7.11 18.11 1.59
CA SER A 172 8.19 18.88 0.98
C SER A 172 9.36 17.97 0.65
N LEU A 173 10.07 18.31 -0.42
CA LEU A 173 11.29 17.65 -0.87
C LEU A 173 12.36 18.72 -1.08
N ALA A 174 13.48 18.58 -0.36
CA ALA A 174 14.65 19.42 -0.51
C ALA A 174 15.82 18.60 -1.06
N VAL A 175 16.64 19.22 -1.90
CA VAL A 175 17.97 18.70 -2.27
C VAL A 175 19.02 19.56 -1.60
N VAL A 176 19.96 18.91 -0.93
CA VAL A 176 21.02 19.55 -0.14
C VAL A 176 22.37 19.24 -0.77
N THR A 177 23.11 20.30 -1.08
CA THR A 177 24.50 20.22 -1.51
C THR A 177 25.39 20.33 -0.27
N LEU A 178 26.07 19.24 0.09
CA LEU A 178 26.78 19.15 1.37
C LEU A 178 28.07 19.98 1.41
N SER A 179 28.76 20.12 0.27
CA SER A 179 29.98 20.94 0.18
C SER A 179 29.76 22.41 0.53
N THR A 180 28.56 22.92 0.24
CA THR A 180 28.16 24.30 0.56
C THR A 180 27.32 24.40 1.83
N GLY A 181 26.76 23.28 2.30
CA GLY A 181 25.82 23.25 3.41
C GLY A 181 24.52 24.00 3.12
N THR A 182 24.04 23.96 1.87
CA THR A 182 22.87 24.71 1.44
C THR A 182 21.81 23.83 0.79
N VAL A 183 20.56 24.26 0.87
CA VAL A 183 19.45 23.69 0.10
C VAL A 183 19.55 24.23 -1.33
N SER A 184 19.95 23.39 -2.27
CA SER A 184 20.16 23.77 -3.68
C SER A 184 18.87 23.70 -4.49
N ALA A 185 17.91 22.85 -4.09
CA ALA A 185 16.59 22.77 -4.71
C ALA A 185 15.49 22.45 -3.70
N ARG A 186 14.25 22.85 -4.01
CA ARG A 186 13.08 22.52 -3.18
C ARG A 186 11.80 22.45 -3.99
N ALA A 187 10.93 21.49 -3.65
CA ALA A 187 9.53 21.44 -4.06
C ALA A 187 8.64 21.25 -2.83
N ASP A 188 7.54 22.00 -2.76
CA ASP A 188 6.53 21.90 -1.70
C ASP A 188 5.20 21.46 -2.35
N ALA A 189 4.47 20.56 -1.69
CA ALA A 189 3.08 20.26 -2.06
C ALA A 189 2.19 21.49 -1.75
N PRO A 190 1.04 21.63 -2.44
CA PRO A 190 0.05 22.65 -2.08
C PRO A 190 -0.39 22.50 -0.61
N THR A 191 -0.66 23.62 0.07
CA THR A 191 -0.98 23.66 1.52
C THR A 191 -2.20 22.85 1.96
N VAL A 192 -3.06 22.50 1.00
CA VAL A 192 -4.32 21.77 1.15
C VAL A 192 -4.17 20.27 0.88
N GLN A 193 -2.98 19.82 0.49
CA GLN A 193 -2.69 18.45 0.14
C GLN A 193 -1.96 17.75 1.29
N ASP A 194 -2.67 16.82 1.92
CA ASP A 194 -2.15 16.04 3.04
C ASP A 194 -1.37 14.79 2.58
N HIS A 195 -1.51 14.41 1.30
CA HIS A 195 -0.90 13.21 0.75
C HIS A 195 -0.02 13.51 -0.47
N ALA A 196 1.20 12.98 -0.44
CA ALA A 196 2.14 13.08 -1.57
C ALA A 196 2.89 11.77 -1.75
N TRP A 197 3.30 11.50 -2.99
CA TRP A 197 4.21 10.41 -3.32
C TRP A 197 5.55 11.00 -3.74
N SER A 198 6.64 10.48 -3.18
CA SER A 198 8.00 10.84 -3.55
C SER A 198 8.85 9.59 -3.70
N ASP A 199 9.57 9.49 -4.81
CA ASP A 199 10.51 8.41 -5.05
C ASP A 199 11.76 8.95 -5.75
N ASP A 200 12.71 8.06 -6.04
CA ASP A 200 14.03 8.35 -6.60
C ASP A 200 14.24 7.62 -7.93
N LEU A 201 13.94 8.27 -9.05
CA LEU A 201 14.15 7.67 -10.38
C LEU A 201 15.62 7.69 -10.80
N ARG A 202 16.07 6.64 -11.49
CA ARG A 202 17.46 6.50 -11.93
C ARG A 202 17.66 6.95 -13.36
N ASP A 203 18.79 7.63 -13.59
CA ASP A 203 19.30 7.94 -14.93
C ASP A 203 20.24 6.82 -15.45
N PRO A 204 20.70 6.88 -16.72
CA PRO A 204 21.60 5.87 -17.28
C PRO A 204 23.00 5.84 -16.63
N GLN A 205 23.35 6.84 -15.81
CA GLN A 205 24.58 6.88 -15.03
C GLN A 205 24.38 6.32 -13.62
N GLY A 206 23.15 5.98 -13.24
CA GLY A 206 22.79 5.50 -11.90
C GLY A 206 22.56 6.62 -10.89
N ARG A 207 22.60 7.90 -11.29
CA ARG A 207 22.21 9.02 -10.43
C ARG A 207 20.72 8.99 -10.21
N ARG A 208 20.29 9.51 -9.06
CA ARG A 208 18.88 9.56 -8.68
C ARG A 208 18.33 10.96 -8.86
N HIS A 209 17.10 11.04 -9.34
CA HIS A 209 16.37 12.28 -9.55
C HIS A 209 15.10 12.24 -8.69
N PRO A 210 15.13 12.75 -7.46
CA PRO A 210 13.98 12.69 -6.58
C PRO A 210 12.84 13.53 -7.17
N PHE A 211 11.60 13.08 -6.97
CA PHE A 211 10.42 13.85 -7.35
C PHE A 211 9.40 13.92 -6.22
N LEU A 212 8.50 14.89 -6.32
CA LEU A 212 7.34 15.05 -5.45
C LEU A 212 6.09 15.10 -6.35
N ALA A 213 5.22 14.12 -6.18
CA ALA A 213 4.01 13.97 -6.98
C ALA A 213 2.76 14.00 -6.09
N PRO A 214 1.62 14.38 -6.67
CA PRO A 214 0.33 14.18 -6.04
C PRO A 214 0.10 12.73 -5.64
N SER A 215 -0.73 12.54 -4.63
CA SER A 215 -1.15 11.21 -4.24
C SER A 215 -2.65 11.21 -3.99
N TYR A 216 -3.11 10.39 -3.04
CA TYR A 216 -4.52 10.18 -2.79
C TYR A 216 -5.32 11.49 -2.68
N GLY A 217 -6.38 11.59 -3.47
CA GLY A 217 -7.26 12.76 -3.47
C GLY A 217 -6.90 13.86 -4.47
N ASP A 218 -5.81 13.71 -5.24
CA ASP A 218 -5.55 14.53 -6.43
C ASP A 218 -6.52 14.15 -7.57
N GLY A 219 -7.19 15.14 -8.15
CA GLY A 219 -8.33 14.98 -9.08
C GLY A 219 -9.40 16.06 -8.85
N ASP A 220 -10.64 15.81 -9.26
CA ASP A 220 -11.80 16.75 -9.12
C ASP A 220 -12.22 17.07 -7.66
N ASN A 221 -11.40 16.73 -6.66
CA ASN A 221 -11.67 17.07 -5.27
C ASN A 221 -11.51 18.59 -5.06
N PRO A 222 -12.51 19.32 -4.52
CA PRO A 222 -12.49 20.78 -4.39
C PRO A 222 -11.37 21.38 -3.53
N LEU A 223 -10.55 20.56 -2.87
CA LEU A 223 -9.55 21.03 -1.92
C LEU A 223 -8.24 21.49 -2.55
N GLY A 224 -7.85 21.05 -3.75
CA GLY A 224 -6.70 21.65 -4.43
C GLY A 224 -6.25 20.89 -5.67
N ASP A 225 -6.46 21.50 -6.83
CA ASP A 225 -5.99 21.02 -8.13
C ASP A 225 -4.45 21.08 -8.19
N TRP A 226 -3.75 20.09 -7.62
CA TRP A 226 -2.27 20.06 -7.62
C TRP A 226 -1.80 19.90 -9.07
N GLY A 227 -2.28 18.85 -9.74
CA GLY A 227 -2.27 18.74 -11.20
C GLY A 227 -0.90 18.71 -11.88
N ARG A 228 0.18 18.60 -11.11
CA ARG A 228 1.55 18.47 -11.60
C ARG A 228 2.38 17.68 -10.59
N LEU A 229 3.40 17.00 -11.08
CA LEU A 229 4.51 16.50 -10.27
C LEU A 229 5.74 17.36 -10.51
N CYS A 230 6.63 17.40 -9.53
CA CYS A 230 7.87 18.16 -9.54
C CYS A 230 9.05 17.19 -9.49
N VAL A 231 9.86 17.12 -10.54
CA VAL A 231 11.04 16.24 -10.62
C VAL A 231 12.33 17.05 -10.56
N TYR A 232 13.31 16.60 -9.77
CA TYR A 232 14.61 17.25 -9.68
C TYR A 232 15.41 17.04 -10.97
N ARG A 233 15.53 18.10 -11.75
CA ARG A 233 16.25 18.15 -13.02
C ARG A 233 17.08 19.43 -13.05
N PRO A 234 18.23 19.46 -12.35
CA PRO A 234 19.06 20.67 -12.24
C PRO A 234 19.61 21.13 -13.59
N ASP A 235 19.62 20.25 -14.58
CA ASP A 235 20.00 20.52 -15.96
C ASP A 235 18.90 21.24 -16.78
N LEU A 236 17.68 21.32 -16.25
CA LEU A 236 16.53 21.95 -16.90
C LEU A 236 16.05 23.20 -16.15
N PRO A 237 15.34 24.13 -16.84
CA PRO A 237 14.71 25.26 -16.18
C PRO A 237 13.68 24.81 -15.12
N PRO A 238 13.51 25.57 -14.03
CA PRO A 238 12.44 25.35 -13.08
C PRO A 238 11.07 25.41 -13.76
N GLY A 239 10.18 24.47 -13.43
CA GLY A 239 8.83 24.41 -13.95
C GLY A 239 7.85 25.27 -13.15
N ASP A 240 6.80 25.75 -13.81
CA ASP A 240 5.78 26.56 -13.16
C ASP A 240 5.13 25.83 -11.99
N GLY A 241 5.13 26.47 -10.82
CA GLY A 241 4.55 25.92 -9.61
C GLY A 241 5.32 24.76 -8.99
N CYS A 242 6.53 24.48 -9.48
CA CYS A 242 7.58 23.76 -8.77
C CYS A 242 8.63 24.78 -8.29
N GLY A 243 9.30 24.48 -7.17
CA GLY A 243 10.33 25.38 -6.66
C GLY A 243 11.66 25.27 -7.44
N PRO A 244 12.69 26.04 -7.06
CA PRO A 244 13.97 26.05 -7.75
C PRO A 244 14.58 24.64 -7.87
N GLY A 245 15.16 24.33 -9.04
CA GLY A 245 15.79 23.05 -9.35
C GLY A 245 14.81 21.92 -9.73
N PHE A 246 13.50 22.16 -9.67
CA PHE A 246 12.48 21.18 -10.03
C PHE A 246 11.75 21.58 -11.31
N SER A 247 11.64 20.64 -12.25
CA SER A 247 10.82 20.77 -13.44
C SER A 247 9.42 20.20 -13.19
N ALA A 248 8.41 20.83 -13.80
CA ALA A 248 7.01 20.43 -13.66
C ALA A 248 6.61 19.48 -14.79
N ILE A 249 5.95 18.38 -14.45
CA ILE A 249 5.26 17.51 -15.41
C ILE A 249 3.76 17.56 -15.10
N PRO A 250 2.88 17.94 -16.04
CA PRO A 250 1.44 17.90 -15.84
C PRO A 250 0.95 16.49 -15.51
N THR A 251 0.07 16.37 -14.52
CA THR A 251 -0.56 15.09 -14.13
C THR A 251 -2.08 15.13 -14.23
N LEU A 252 -2.66 16.25 -14.69
CA LEU A 252 -4.10 16.37 -14.84
C LEU A 252 -4.60 15.48 -15.96
N LEU A 253 -5.53 14.61 -15.58
CA LEU A 253 -6.36 13.86 -16.52
C LEU A 253 -7.70 14.58 -16.72
N ALA A 254 -8.57 13.98 -17.53
CA ALA A 254 -9.93 14.47 -17.71
C ALA A 254 -10.71 14.51 -16.37
N PRO A 255 -11.79 15.31 -16.27
CA PRO A 255 -12.66 15.35 -15.09
C PRO A 255 -13.16 13.96 -14.66
N GLY A 256 -13.25 13.73 -13.35
CA GLY A 256 -13.69 12.46 -12.75
C GLY A 256 -12.62 11.37 -12.59
N GLU A 257 -11.36 11.65 -12.91
CA GLU A 257 -10.24 10.75 -12.58
C GLU A 257 -9.75 11.01 -11.15
N PHE A 258 -9.70 9.95 -10.35
CA PHE A 258 -9.25 10.00 -8.96
C PHE A 258 -7.90 9.30 -8.84
N ARG A 259 -6.92 10.01 -8.27
CA ARG A 259 -5.58 9.48 -8.06
C ARG A 259 -5.49 8.57 -6.85
N GLU A 260 -4.88 7.41 -7.04
CA GLU A 260 -4.59 6.49 -5.95
C GLU A 260 -3.33 6.91 -5.17
N VAL A 261 -3.10 6.22 -4.05
CA VAL A 261 -1.84 6.34 -3.32
C VAL A 261 -0.68 5.91 -4.23
N GLY A 262 0.42 6.67 -4.23
CA GLY A 262 1.67 6.22 -4.84
C GLY A 262 1.77 6.20 -6.37
N GLY A 263 2.63 5.27 -6.82
CA GLY A 263 2.98 4.97 -8.20
C GLY A 263 4.17 3.98 -8.24
N THR A 264 4.69 3.68 -9.43
CA THR A 264 5.83 2.75 -9.63
C THR A 264 6.88 3.35 -10.55
N LEU A 265 8.11 2.84 -10.49
CA LEU A 265 9.20 3.20 -11.42
C LEU A 265 9.54 2.04 -12.36
N GLN A 266 9.63 2.31 -13.66
CA GLN A 266 10.04 1.32 -14.68
C GLN A 266 10.49 2.05 -15.94
N ASP A 267 11.67 1.76 -16.47
CA ASP A 267 12.07 2.19 -17.82
C ASP A 267 11.24 1.43 -18.86
N LEU A 268 10.15 2.02 -19.37
CA LEU A 268 9.27 1.40 -20.36
C LEU A 268 9.72 1.69 -21.80
N ASP A 269 10.25 2.88 -22.05
CA ASP A 269 10.66 3.32 -23.39
C ASP A 269 12.10 2.91 -23.77
N GLY A 270 12.86 2.35 -22.83
CA GLY A 270 14.18 1.78 -23.03
C GLY A 270 15.27 2.82 -23.23
N ASP A 271 15.03 4.08 -22.83
CA ASP A 271 16.00 5.17 -22.95
C ASP A 271 17.07 5.17 -21.84
N GLY A 272 16.94 4.27 -20.87
CA GLY A 272 17.82 4.09 -19.73
C GLY A 272 17.45 4.94 -18.51
N TRP A 273 16.40 5.76 -18.61
CA TRP A 273 15.77 6.42 -17.47
C TRP A 273 14.59 5.60 -16.95
N GLU A 274 14.39 5.59 -15.64
CA GLU A 274 13.15 5.06 -15.08
C GLU A 274 11.98 6.03 -15.37
N ASP A 275 10.87 5.50 -15.90
CA ASP A 275 9.63 6.25 -16.07
C ASP A 275 8.77 6.23 -14.80
N ILE A 276 8.04 7.31 -14.59
CA ILE A 276 7.14 7.48 -13.45
C ILE A 276 5.74 7.00 -13.84
N ASN A 277 5.28 5.92 -13.22
CA ASN A 277 3.95 5.35 -13.44
C ASN A 277 3.00 5.84 -12.36
N LEU A 278 2.11 6.77 -12.70
CA LEU A 278 1.06 7.27 -11.82
C LEU A 278 -0.15 6.34 -11.89
N ILE A 279 -0.69 5.99 -10.73
CA ILE A 279 -1.83 5.08 -10.61
C ILE A 279 -3.08 5.91 -10.29
N TYR A 280 -4.09 5.76 -11.15
CA TYR A 280 -5.44 6.26 -10.94
C TYR A 280 -6.37 5.07 -10.77
N HIS A 281 -7.57 5.30 -10.25
CA HIS A 281 -8.60 4.27 -10.06
C HIS A 281 -8.64 3.26 -11.22
N ARG A 282 -8.74 3.70 -12.48
CA ARG A 282 -8.94 2.82 -13.65
C ARG A 282 -7.85 2.93 -14.72
N ARG A 283 -6.74 3.59 -14.40
CA ARG A 283 -5.79 4.05 -15.40
C ARG A 283 -4.37 4.07 -14.87
N GLN A 284 -3.43 3.71 -15.73
CA GLN A 284 -2.00 3.92 -15.51
C GLN A 284 -1.55 5.03 -16.45
N HIS A 285 -0.97 6.09 -15.88
CA HIS A 285 -0.44 7.22 -16.61
C HIS A 285 1.07 7.28 -16.41
N THR A 286 1.84 7.04 -17.46
CA THR A 286 3.29 6.93 -17.36
C THR A 286 3.99 8.07 -18.06
N VAL A 287 4.87 8.76 -17.35
CA VAL A 287 5.62 9.90 -17.87
C VAL A 287 7.13 9.63 -17.81
N SER A 288 7.83 10.02 -18.87
CA SER A 288 9.29 9.95 -18.93
C SER A 288 9.87 11.13 -18.19
N ALA A 289 10.71 10.85 -17.21
CA ALA A 289 11.45 11.87 -16.50
C ALA A 289 12.55 12.48 -17.38
N ALA A 290 13.06 11.75 -18.38
CA ALA A 290 14.06 12.24 -19.32
C ALA A 290 13.50 13.36 -20.21
N THR A 291 12.32 13.12 -20.79
CA THR A 291 11.68 14.01 -21.77
C THR A 291 10.61 14.93 -21.16
N LEU A 292 10.22 14.69 -19.91
CA LEU A 292 9.11 15.35 -19.21
C LEU A 292 7.77 15.20 -19.94
N SER A 293 7.58 14.08 -20.65
CA SER A 293 6.43 13.87 -21.53
C SER A 293 5.72 12.54 -21.28
N LEU A 294 4.48 12.46 -21.74
CA LEU A 294 3.65 11.25 -21.65
C LEU A 294 4.23 10.15 -22.53
N VAL A 295 4.40 8.97 -21.94
CA VAL A 295 4.99 7.78 -22.56
C VAL A 295 3.92 6.70 -22.79
N ASP A 296 3.02 6.51 -21.82
CA ASP A 296 1.88 5.61 -21.92
C ASP A 296 0.69 6.14 -21.12
N ASP A 297 -0.52 5.81 -21.58
CA ASP A 297 -1.77 6.17 -20.92
C ASP A 297 -2.81 5.08 -21.15
N LEU A 298 -2.88 4.14 -20.21
CA LEU A 298 -3.70 2.94 -20.33
C LEU A 298 -4.87 2.96 -19.36
N GLU A 299 -6.09 2.99 -19.89
CA GLU A 299 -7.31 2.67 -19.14
C GLU A 299 -7.60 1.17 -19.22
N TYR A 300 -7.94 0.56 -18.09
CA TYR A 300 -8.25 -0.86 -18.01
C TYR A 300 -9.31 -1.18 -16.94
N ASP A 301 -9.87 -2.38 -17.04
CA ASP A 301 -10.92 -2.87 -16.16
C ASP A 301 -10.61 -4.33 -15.82
N VAL A 302 -10.30 -4.60 -14.55
CA VAL A 302 -9.86 -5.93 -14.08
C VAL A 302 -11.03 -6.91 -13.91
N ALA A 303 -12.27 -6.42 -13.77
CA ALA A 303 -13.44 -7.26 -13.57
C ALA A 303 -14.29 -7.41 -14.84
N ALA A 304 -13.96 -6.75 -15.94
CA ALA A 304 -14.74 -6.75 -17.18
C ALA A 304 -15.09 -8.16 -17.70
N ALA A 305 -14.19 -9.13 -17.49
CA ALA A 305 -14.41 -10.52 -17.90
C ALA A 305 -15.35 -11.29 -16.95
N SER A 306 -15.28 -11.05 -15.65
CA SER A 306 -16.07 -11.75 -14.62
C SER A 306 -17.42 -11.08 -14.37
N GLU A 307 -17.50 -9.77 -14.55
CA GLU A 307 -18.68 -8.94 -14.31
C GLU A 307 -18.98 -8.02 -15.52
N PRO A 308 -19.28 -8.57 -16.71
CA PRO A 308 -19.46 -7.76 -17.93
C PRO A 308 -20.66 -6.80 -17.86
N GLU A 309 -21.61 -7.05 -16.96
CA GLU A 309 -22.83 -6.25 -16.77
C GLU A 309 -22.70 -5.23 -15.61
N SER A 310 -21.60 -5.25 -14.85
CA SER A 310 -21.37 -4.26 -13.80
C SER A 310 -21.20 -2.87 -14.45
N PRO A 311 -21.74 -1.80 -13.84
CA PRO A 311 -21.48 -0.45 -14.31
C PRO A 311 -19.97 -0.26 -14.43
N LYS A 312 -19.53 0.16 -15.62
CA LYS A 312 -18.10 0.43 -15.86
C LYS A 312 -17.59 1.33 -14.75
N TRP A 313 -16.44 0.94 -14.20
CA TRP A 313 -15.66 1.75 -13.26
C TRP A 313 -16.18 1.83 -11.81
N PHE A 314 -17.27 1.15 -11.44
CA PHE A 314 -17.76 1.16 -10.06
C PHE A 314 -16.99 0.17 -9.15
N HIS A 315 -16.79 -1.06 -9.62
CA HIS A 315 -16.05 -2.14 -8.93
C HIS A 315 -14.65 -2.36 -9.47
N SER A 316 -14.53 -2.14 -10.77
CA SER A 316 -13.64 -2.89 -11.63
C SER A 316 -12.47 -2.07 -12.17
N GLY A 317 -12.49 -0.78 -11.84
CA GLY A 317 -11.43 0.17 -12.14
C GLY A 317 -11.11 0.98 -10.89
N ARG A 318 -10.81 0.31 -9.77
CA ARG A 318 -10.07 0.91 -8.66
C ARG A 318 -8.80 0.09 -8.40
N ASN A 319 -7.67 0.67 -8.73
CA ASN A 319 -6.36 0.05 -8.72
C ASN A 319 -5.77 0.06 -7.30
N TYR A 320 -6.48 -0.52 -6.33
CA TYR A 320 -5.92 -0.77 -5.00
C TYR A 320 -5.04 -2.03 -5.02
N GLY A 321 -3.92 -1.96 -4.31
CA GLY A 321 -3.05 -3.12 -4.10
C GLY A 321 -1.57 -2.81 -4.27
N THR A 322 -0.72 -3.82 -4.18
CA THR A 322 0.69 -3.67 -4.55
C THR A 322 0.85 -3.65 -6.05
N HIS A 323 1.74 -2.81 -6.55
CA HIS A 323 2.02 -2.65 -7.98
C HIS A 323 3.50 -2.83 -8.22
N SER A 324 3.90 -3.93 -8.84
CA SER A 324 5.30 -4.29 -8.99
C SER A 324 5.71 -4.31 -10.46
N ALA A 325 6.54 -3.34 -10.82
CA ALA A 325 7.18 -3.19 -12.11
C ALA A 325 8.34 -4.18 -12.22
N VAL A 326 8.26 -5.06 -13.22
CA VAL A 326 9.18 -6.20 -13.35
C VAL A 326 9.47 -6.46 -14.81
N VAL A 327 10.64 -7.04 -15.11
CA VAL A 327 10.96 -7.57 -16.43
C VAL A 327 10.94 -9.09 -16.30
N GLY A 328 10.01 -9.76 -16.97
CA GLY A 328 9.96 -11.22 -16.86
C GLY A 328 11.01 -11.90 -17.72
N GLY A 329 11.19 -13.20 -17.52
CA GLY A 329 12.23 -14.00 -18.19
C GLY A 329 12.10 -14.07 -19.72
N ASP A 330 10.94 -13.71 -20.28
CA ASP A 330 10.72 -13.53 -21.72
C ASP A 330 11.05 -12.13 -22.24
N GLY A 331 11.60 -11.27 -21.39
CA GLY A 331 11.97 -9.90 -21.67
C GLY A 331 10.80 -8.93 -21.69
N GLN A 332 9.54 -9.35 -21.49
CA GLN A 332 8.42 -8.40 -21.44
C GLN A 332 8.48 -7.55 -20.16
N GLN A 333 8.13 -6.28 -20.29
CA GLN A 333 7.95 -5.39 -19.14
C GLN A 333 6.54 -5.57 -18.61
N ARG A 334 6.43 -5.89 -17.33
CA ARG A 334 5.16 -6.15 -16.65
C ARG A 334 4.96 -5.19 -15.49
N LEU A 335 3.70 -4.88 -15.22
CA LEU A 335 3.23 -4.42 -13.92
C LEU A 335 2.33 -5.49 -13.32
N VAL A 336 2.80 -6.13 -12.25
CA VAL A 336 2.01 -7.08 -11.47
C VAL A 336 1.20 -6.30 -10.45
N VAL A 337 -0.11 -6.48 -10.45
CA VAL A 337 -1.04 -5.80 -9.54
C VAL A 337 -1.75 -6.83 -8.69
N VAL A 338 -1.66 -6.68 -7.37
CA VAL A 338 -2.31 -7.59 -6.42
C VAL A 338 -3.12 -6.81 -5.39
N GLY A 339 -4.43 -6.86 -5.54
CA GLY A 339 -5.41 -6.42 -4.54
C GLY A 339 -5.62 -7.52 -3.49
N GLY A 340 -5.31 -7.21 -2.23
CA GLY A 340 -5.36 -8.13 -1.11
C GLY A 340 -4.61 -7.56 0.10
N ALA A 341 -4.88 -8.11 1.28
CA ALA A 341 -4.22 -7.70 2.51
C ALA A 341 -2.82 -8.36 2.64
N PRO A 342 -1.86 -7.75 3.35
CA PRO A 342 -0.61 -8.43 3.67
C PRO A 342 -0.85 -9.71 4.46
N VAL A 343 0.00 -10.71 4.25
CA VAL A 343 0.00 -11.93 5.06
C VAL A 343 0.10 -11.59 6.54
N GLY A 344 -0.73 -12.23 7.36
CA GLY A 344 -0.81 -11.98 8.80
C GLY A 344 -1.65 -10.78 9.22
N SER A 345 -2.18 -9.99 8.26
CA SER A 345 -3.00 -8.81 8.53
C SER A 345 -4.46 -9.16 8.86
N PHE A 346 -4.68 -9.95 9.91
CA PHE A 346 -6.02 -10.33 10.38
C PHE A 346 -6.76 -9.21 11.13
N GLY A 347 -6.25 -7.98 11.13
CA GLY A 347 -6.95 -6.80 11.62
C GLY A 347 -7.67 -6.01 10.54
N ASP A 348 -7.42 -6.32 9.26
CA ASP A 348 -8.13 -5.73 8.14
C ASP A 348 -9.41 -6.52 7.89
N ASP A 349 -10.48 -6.12 8.58
CA ASP A 349 -11.77 -6.80 8.55
C ASP A 349 -12.40 -6.80 7.13
N LEU A 350 -11.98 -5.88 6.25
CA LEU A 350 -12.41 -5.82 4.84
C LEU A 350 -11.55 -6.71 3.95
N CYS A 351 -10.42 -7.22 4.45
CA CYS A 351 -9.40 -7.92 3.69
C CYS A 351 -9.11 -7.23 2.35
N ASN A 352 -8.77 -5.94 2.47
CA ASN A 352 -8.65 -4.98 1.40
C ASN A 352 -9.96 -4.73 0.63
N VAL A 353 -10.17 -3.49 0.21
CA VAL A 353 -11.36 -3.07 -0.55
C VAL A 353 -11.42 -3.76 -1.92
N SER A 354 -10.28 -4.10 -2.53
CA SER A 354 -10.23 -4.88 -3.78
C SER A 354 -9.46 -6.18 -3.62
N ARG A 355 -9.90 -7.22 -4.35
CA ARG A 355 -9.34 -8.58 -4.27
C ARG A 355 -9.19 -9.14 -5.67
N PHE A 356 -8.01 -8.97 -6.25
CA PHE A 356 -7.70 -9.39 -7.61
C PHE A 356 -6.21 -9.59 -7.83
N LEU A 357 -5.90 -10.35 -8.88
CA LEU A 357 -4.57 -10.45 -9.48
C LEU A 357 -4.66 -9.91 -10.90
N ALA A 358 -3.74 -9.06 -11.33
CA ALA A 358 -3.69 -8.59 -12.69
C ALA A 358 -2.24 -8.39 -13.15
N VAL A 359 -2.03 -8.51 -14.45
CA VAL A 359 -0.74 -8.19 -15.07
C VAL A 359 -1.00 -7.28 -16.26
N LEU A 360 -0.36 -6.12 -16.24
CA LEU A 360 -0.20 -5.28 -17.43
C LEU A 360 1.11 -5.66 -18.09
N GLU A 361 1.15 -5.73 -19.43
CA GLU A 361 2.38 -6.07 -20.16
C GLU A 361 2.62 -5.14 -21.34
N SER A 362 3.88 -4.84 -21.63
CA SER A 362 4.35 -4.13 -22.81
C SER A 362 5.64 -4.76 -23.34
N SER A 363 5.86 -4.63 -24.64
CA SER A 363 7.14 -4.97 -25.24
C SER A 363 8.21 -3.94 -24.85
N PRO A 364 9.47 -4.36 -24.64
CA PRO A 364 10.56 -3.44 -24.29
C PRO A 364 10.72 -2.30 -25.31
N GLY A 365 10.83 -1.08 -24.80
CA GLY A 365 10.96 0.11 -25.63
C GLY A 365 9.71 0.42 -26.47
N GLN A 366 8.57 -0.20 -26.13
CA GLN A 366 7.29 0.00 -26.80
C GLN A 366 6.18 0.24 -25.77
N PRO A 367 6.29 1.31 -24.97
CA PRO A 367 5.35 1.63 -23.90
C PRO A 367 3.91 1.70 -24.39
N ALA A 368 3.66 2.28 -25.56
CA ALA A 368 2.33 2.37 -26.17
C ALA A 368 1.66 1.02 -26.51
N THR A 369 2.36 -0.12 -26.34
CA THR A 369 1.78 -1.47 -26.46
C THR A 369 1.24 -2.00 -25.14
N ARG A 370 1.36 -1.24 -24.04
CA ARG A 370 0.88 -1.62 -22.72
C ARG A 370 -0.60 -1.97 -22.78
N LYS A 371 -0.94 -3.10 -22.14
CA LYS A 371 -2.32 -3.61 -22.08
C LYS A 371 -2.51 -4.45 -20.83
N LEU A 372 -3.75 -4.65 -20.43
CA LEU A 372 -4.12 -5.71 -19.50
C LEU A 372 -3.93 -7.07 -20.17
N ALA A 373 -2.87 -7.78 -19.78
CA ALA A 373 -2.54 -9.10 -20.31
C ALA A 373 -3.56 -10.14 -19.85
N TRP A 374 -3.84 -10.13 -18.55
CA TRP A 374 -4.86 -10.94 -17.90
C TRP A 374 -5.20 -10.38 -16.52
N SER A 375 -6.36 -10.75 -15.99
CA SER A 375 -6.76 -10.52 -14.61
C SER A 375 -7.55 -11.73 -14.07
N THR A 376 -7.43 -11.97 -12.77
CA THR A 376 -8.32 -12.82 -11.98
C THR A 376 -8.94 -11.96 -10.90
N TYR A 377 -10.23 -11.67 -11.06
CA TYR A 377 -11.00 -10.90 -10.10
C TYR A 377 -11.72 -11.85 -9.14
N PHE A 378 -11.55 -11.62 -7.84
CA PHE A 378 -12.22 -12.41 -6.80
C PHE A 378 -13.42 -11.65 -6.26
N SER A 379 -13.22 -10.39 -5.87
CA SER A 379 -14.30 -9.52 -5.37
C SER A 379 -13.80 -8.08 -5.16
N PHE A 380 -14.75 -7.18 -4.92
CA PHE A 380 -14.50 -5.80 -4.54
C PHE A 380 -15.46 -5.44 -3.42
N SER A 381 -14.95 -5.24 -2.21
CA SER A 381 -15.74 -4.85 -1.05
C SER A 381 -16.31 -3.45 -1.25
N SER A 382 -17.52 -3.37 -1.80
CA SER A 382 -18.21 -2.11 -2.00
C SER A 382 -19.70 -2.21 -1.69
N THR A 383 -20.21 -1.11 -1.17
CA THR A 383 -21.64 -0.87 -1.01
C THR A 383 -22.22 -0.61 -2.40
N ILE A 384 -23.08 -1.52 -2.91
CA ILE A 384 -23.65 -1.35 -4.24
C ILE A 384 -25.00 -0.75 -4.16
N PHE A 385 -25.10 0.39 -4.83
CA PHE A 385 -26.28 1.16 -4.85
C PHE A 385 -27.31 0.70 -5.92
N ALA A 386 -27.83 -0.56 -5.91
CA ALA A 386 -29.06 -0.81 -6.71
C ALA A 386 -30.00 -2.02 -6.44
N THR A 387 -29.59 -3.15 -5.81
CA THR A 387 -30.03 -4.46 -6.40
C THR A 387 -30.67 -5.57 -5.56
N TYR A 388 -30.86 -5.49 -4.24
CA TYR A 388 -31.40 -6.66 -3.51
C TYR A 388 -32.57 -6.34 -2.54
N ASP A 389 -33.74 -6.90 -2.89
CA ASP A 389 -35.03 -6.98 -2.17
C ASP A 389 -36.17 -6.00 -2.62
N PRO A 390 -37.32 -6.53 -3.11
CA PRO A 390 -38.51 -5.74 -3.47
C PRO A 390 -39.01 -4.79 -2.38
N ILE A 391 -38.82 -5.09 -1.10
CA ILE A 391 -39.26 -4.20 -0.01
C ILE A 391 -38.52 -2.85 -0.02
N TYR A 392 -37.32 -2.79 -0.61
CA TYR A 392 -36.47 -1.59 -0.62
C TYR A 392 -36.39 -0.91 -2.00
N THR A 393 -37.11 -1.39 -3.03
CA THR A 393 -37.12 -0.86 -4.42
C THR A 393 -37.57 0.61 -4.58
N GLY A 394 -37.98 1.29 -3.52
CA GLY A 394 -38.41 2.69 -3.53
C GLY A 394 -37.58 3.64 -2.67
N ASP A 395 -36.56 3.16 -1.96
CA ASP A 395 -35.70 4.00 -1.14
C ASP A 395 -34.44 4.40 -1.95
N PRO A 396 -34.20 5.71 -2.21
CA PRO A 396 -33.07 6.18 -3.01
C PRO A 396 -31.69 5.94 -2.36
N MET A 397 -31.67 5.37 -1.15
CA MET A 397 -30.47 4.94 -0.41
C MET A 397 -30.41 3.41 -0.20
N ALA A 398 -31.33 2.62 -0.79
CA ALA A 398 -31.57 1.15 -0.61
C ALA A 398 -30.46 0.20 -1.07
N ASP A 399 -29.26 0.68 -0.97
CA ASP A 399 -28.30 0.51 -2.00
C ASP A 399 -27.06 0.06 -1.26
N VAL A 400 -27.15 -1.19 -0.78
CA VAL A 400 -26.30 -1.79 0.26
C VAL A 400 -25.57 -3.04 -0.28
N ALA A 401 -24.38 -3.32 0.26
CA ALA A 401 -23.34 -4.25 -0.24
C ALA A 401 -23.80 -5.59 -0.87
N ARG A 402 -23.09 -6.03 -1.92
CA ARG A 402 -23.30 -7.34 -2.57
C ARG A 402 -22.82 -8.46 -1.63
N LEU A 403 -23.67 -9.46 -1.37
CA LEU A 403 -23.37 -10.64 -0.55
C LEU A 403 -22.07 -11.36 -0.98
N ALA A 404 -21.75 -11.41 -2.28
CA ALA A 404 -20.52 -12.03 -2.78
C ALA A 404 -19.23 -11.33 -2.29
N ASP A 405 -19.30 -10.04 -1.97
CA ASP A 405 -18.13 -9.25 -1.59
C ASP A 405 -17.71 -9.47 -0.12
N ALA A 406 -18.60 -10.04 0.70
CA ALA A 406 -18.28 -10.43 2.06
C ALA A 406 -17.97 -11.93 2.19
N VAL A 407 -18.53 -12.78 1.32
CA VAL A 407 -18.66 -14.23 1.60
C VAL A 407 -17.50 -15.10 1.10
N ASP A 408 -16.84 -14.75 -0.01
CA ASP A 408 -15.90 -15.67 -0.69
C ASP A 408 -14.72 -14.96 -1.38
N GLY A 409 -13.77 -14.36 -0.64
CA GLY A 409 -12.67 -13.75 -1.39
C GLY A 409 -11.50 -13.09 -0.68
N CYS A 410 -11.32 -13.24 0.63
CA CYS A 410 -10.15 -12.62 1.25
C CYS A 410 -8.86 -13.21 0.65
N ILE A 411 -7.98 -12.34 0.15
CA ILE A 411 -6.67 -12.70 -0.39
C ILE A 411 -5.61 -12.11 0.52
N HIS A 412 -4.73 -12.97 1.03
CA HIS A 412 -3.51 -12.55 1.70
C HIS A 412 -2.30 -12.74 0.78
N ARG A 413 -1.60 -11.65 0.52
CA ARG A 413 -0.36 -11.60 -0.26
C ARG A 413 0.86 -11.52 0.66
N PHE A 414 1.92 -12.25 0.35
CA PHE A 414 3.23 -12.04 0.97
C PHE A 414 4.05 -11.15 0.02
N GLY A 415 4.73 -10.11 0.50
CA GLY A 415 5.41 -9.16 -0.38
C GLY A 415 4.51 -8.63 -1.52
N ASP A 416 5.01 -8.75 -2.75
CA ASP A 416 4.31 -8.48 -4.02
C ASP A 416 3.59 -9.70 -4.62
N SER A 417 3.50 -10.81 -3.87
CA SER A 417 2.99 -12.13 -4.28
C SER A 417 3.83 -12.87 -5.32
N ARG A 418 4.90 -12.26 -5.83
CA ARG A 418 5.73 -12.88 -6.86
C ARG A 418 6.69 -13.88 -6.23
N THR A 419 6.89 -14.99 -6.92
CA THR A 419 7.84 -16.03 -6.51
C THR A 419 8.21 -16.91 -7.71
N VAL A 420 8.93 -18.00 -7.45
CA VAL A 420 9.42 -18.92 -8.48
C VAL A 420 8.96 -20.34 -8.20
N MET A 421 8.48 -21.02 -9.24
CA MET A 421 8.17 -22.44 -9.25
C MET A 421 8.88 -23.10 -10.44
N ASP A 422 9.79 -24.04 -10.17
CA ASP A 422 10.58 -24.72 -11.21
C ASP A 422 11.29 -23.76 -12.19
N GLY A 423 11.81 -22.63 -11.68
CA GLY A 423 12.44 -21.60 -12.50
C GLY A 423 11.47 -20.73 -13.32
N LYS A 424 10.15 -20.87 -13.11
CA LYS A 424 9.12 -20.03 -13.73
C LYS A 424 8.60 -19.00 -12.74
N GLU A 425 8.36 -17.79 -13.24
CA GLU A 425 7.72 -16.71 -12.48
C GLU A 425 6.24 -17.02 -12.26
N VAL A 426 5.82 -16.99 -11.02
CA VAL A 426 4.44 -17.27 -10.61
C VAL A 426 3.99 -16.28 -9.55
N LEU A 427 2.68 -16.10 -9.44
CA LEU A 427 2.08 -15.44 -8.28
C LEU A 427 1.52 -16.51 -7.35
N LEU A 428 1.84 -16.42 -6.06
CA LEU A 428 1.23 -17.24 -5.03
C LEU A 428 0.49 -16.33 -4.06
N VAL A 429 -0.73 -16.72 -3.69
CA VAL A 429 -1.53 -16.01 -2.68
C VAL A 429 -2.21 -17.01 -1.76
N ASN A 430 -2.46 -16.61 -0.52
CA ASN A 430 -3.41 -17.29 0.34
C ASN A 430 -4.81 -16.74 0.04
N TYR A 431 -5.81 -17.60 0.05
CA TYR A 431 -7.21 -17.19 -0.07
C TYR A 431 -8.06 -17.85 1.01
N PHE A 432 -9.08 -17.14 1.47
CA PHE A 432 -10.05 -17.65 2.43
C PHE A 432 -11.41 -17.81 1.77
N ALA A 433 -12.01 -18.99 1.97
CA ALA A 433 -13.38 -19.29 1.57
C ALA A 433 -14.21 -19.58 2.82
N MET A 434 -15.34 -18.88 3.00
CA MET A 434 -16.17 -19.08 4.19
C MET A 434 -17.06 -20.31 4.05
N ASP A 435 -17.33 -20.98 5.17
CA ASP A 435 -18.23 -22.15 5.17
C ASP A 435 -19.71 -21.72 5.07
N ALA A 436 -20.03 -20.52 5.55
CA ALA A 436 -21.36 -19.91 5.44
C ALA A 436 -21.27 -18.38 5.42
N PRO A 437 -22.22 -17.68 4.77
CA PRO A 437 -22.35 -16.24 4.89
C PRO A 437 -22.54 -15.82 6.35
N VAL A 438 -21.79 -14.80 6.78
CA VAL A 438 -22.00 -14.09 8.05
C VAL A 438 -22.99 -12.95 7.88
N ASP A 439 -23.48 -12.40 9.00
CA ASP A 439 -24.32 -11.20 8.99
C ASP A 439 -23.59 -10.07 8.28
N LEU A 440 -24.21 -9.56 7.23
CA LEU A 440 -23.62 -8.55 6.35
C LEU A 440 -23.69 -7.14 6.92
N CYS A 441 -24.33 -6.97 8.08
CA CYS A 441 -24.47 -5.67 8.75
C CYS A 441 -25.11 -4.63 7.84
N LEU A 442 -26.02 -5.06 6.95
CA LEU A 442 -26.63 -4.21 5.94
C LEU A 442 -27.47 -3.11 6.59
N ASP A 443 -28.17 -3.43 7.68
CA ASP A 443 -28.99 -2.46 8.41
C ASP A 443 -28.12 -1.38 9.07
N GLU A 444 -27.02 -1.77 9.73
CA GLU A 444 -26.06 -0.83 10.33
C GLU A 444 -25.32 -0.02 9.26
N GLN A 445 -24.93 -0.64 8.15
CA GLN A 445 -24.29 0.04 7.03
C GLN A 445 -25.25 1.05 6.38
N PHE A 446 -26.49 0.65 6.11
CA PHE A 446 -27.52 1.54 5.59
C PHE A 446 -27.76 2.73 6.54
N ALA A 447 -27.79 2.48 7.86
CA ALA A 447 -27.94 3.53 8.85
C ALA A 447 -26.85 4.61 8.72
N LEU A 448 -25.60 4.27 8.35
CA LEU A 448 -24.52 5.25 8.09
C LEU A 448 -24.91 6.29 7.05
N TYR A 449 -25.64 5.88 6.01
CA TYR A 449 -26.01 6.73 4.88
C TYR A 449 -27.36 7.44 5.09
N GLN A 450 -28.10 7.10 6.14
CA GLN A 450 -29.30 7.82 6.54
C GLN A 450 -28.95 9.12 7.30
N PRO A 451 -29.65 10.24 7.11
CA PRO A 451 -29.43 11.46 7.89
C PRO A 451 -29.73 11.28 9.39
N PRO A 452 -28.93 11.88 10.31
CA PRO A 452 -27.60 12.44 10.06
C PRO A 452 -26.62 11.33 9.64
N THR A 453 -25.92 11.56 8.53
CA THR A 453 -25.02 10.57 7.93
C THR A 453 -23.72 10.47 8.74
N TRP A 454 -23.13 9.28 8.83
CA TRP A 454 -21.79 9.05 9.38
C TRP A 454 -21.57 9.59 10.81
N THR A 455 -22.58 9.51 11.70
CA THR A 455 -22.36 9.80 13.13
C THR A 455 -21.54 8.69 13.81
N ASP A 456 -20.75 9.02 14.83
CA ASP A 456 -19.95 8.05 15.61
C ASP A 456 -20.76 6.83 16.05
N ALA A 457 -21.97 7.02 16.60
CA ALA A 457 -22.81 5.91 17.05
C ALA A 457 -23.22 4.94 15.92
N LYS A 458 -23.35 5.43 14.69
CA LYS A 458 -23.65 4.60 13.51
C LYS A 458 -22.40 3.90 13.00
N ALA A 459 -21.25 4.59 13.02
CA ALA A 459 -19.95 3.99 12.74
C ALA A 459 -19.64 2.86 13.73
N ASP A 460 -19.82 3.09 15.03
CA ASP A 460 -19.64 2.09 16.08
C ASP A 460 -20.56 0.88 15.91
N ALA A 461 -21.84 1.11 15.56
CA ALA A 461 -22.78 0.03 15.29
C ALA A 461 -22.34 -0.82 14.09
N TRP A 462 -21.96 -0.17 12.98
CA TRP A 462 -21.48 -0.85 11.79
C TRP A 462 -20.19 -1.62 12.04
N TYR A 463 -19.16 -0.98 12.59
CA TYR A 463 -17.90 -1.65 12.93
C TYR A 463 -18.09 -2.76 13.96
N GLY A 464 -18.96 -2.58 14.95
CA GLY A 464 -19.26 -3.60 15.96
C GLY A 464 -19.99 -4.82 15.39
N CYS A 465 -20.87 -4.63 14.41
CA CYS A 465 -21.46 -5.73 13.67
C CYS A 465 -20.40 -6.39 12.77
N PHE A 466 -19.67 -5.59 11.98
CA PHE A 466 -18.72 -6.06 10.98
C PHE A 466 -17.54 -6.83 11.60
N ALA A 467 -17.07 -6.42 12.78
CA ALA A 467 -16.04 -7.13 13.53
C ALA A 467 -16.40 -8.59 13.88
N LYS A 468 -17.69 -8.96 13.85
CA LYS A 468 -18.12 -10.36 14.02
C LYS A 468 -17.71 -11.22 12.82
N ASN A 469 -17.55 -10.63 11.64
CA ASN A 469 -17.13 -11.32 10.42
C ASN A 469 -15.70 -11.85 10.53
N ARG A 470 -14.85 -11.25 11.38
CA ARG A 470 -13.53 -11.81 11.72
C ARG A 470 -13.58 -13.21 12.33
N GLN A 471 -14.69 -13.52 13.00
CA GLN A 471 -14.89 -14.82 13.65
C GLN A 471 -15.55 -15.83 12.70
N ALA A 472 -15.74 -15.47 11.43
CA ALA A 472 -16.30 -16.37 10.45
C ALA A 472 -15.43 -17.62 10.32
N ALA A 473 -16.11 -18.76 10.32
CA ALA A 473 -15.49 -20.05 10.09
C ALA A 473 -15.39 -20.30 8.58
N GLY A 474 -14.25 -20.81 8.15
CA GLY A 474 -13.99 -21.11 6.76
C GLY A 474 -12.69 -21.86 6.58
N LYS A 475 -12.14 -21.78 5.37
CA LYS A 475 -10.96 -22.51 4.95
C LYS A 475 -9.98 -21.55 4.31
N TRP A 476 -8.78 -21.49 4.88
CA TRP A 476 -7.63 -20.92 4.19
C TRP A 476 -7.03 -21.96 3.23
N GLY A 477 -6.69 -21.52 2.05
CA GLY A 477 -5.91 -22.26 1.07
C GLY A 477 -4.86 -21.37 0.43
N MET A 478 -4.07 -21.96 -0.47
CA MET A 478 -3.21 -21.21 -1.37
C MET A 478 -3.51 -21.51 -2.83
N GLN A 479 -3.26 -20.54 -3.68
CA GLN A 479 -3.34 -20.64 -5.13
C GLN A 479 -2.04 -20.16 -5.75
N VAL A 480 -1.61 -20.85 -6.81
CA VAL A 480 -0.47 -20.48 -7.64
C VAL A 480 -0.95 -20.28 -9.06
N VAL A 481 -0.65 -19.12 -9.63
CA VAL A 481 -0.95 -18.78 -11.02
C VAL A 481 0.32 -18.43 -11.77
N ASP A 482 0.35 -18.78 -13.05
CA ASP A 482 1.43 -18.39 -13.96
C ASP A 482 1.41 -16.87 -14.17
N GLU A 483 2.51 -16.17 -13.90
CA GLU A 483 2.56 -14.69 -14.00
C GLU A 483 2.28 -14.22 -15.44
N ARG A 484 2.66 -15.02 -16.44
CA ARG A 484 2.53 -14.64 -17.85
C ARG A 484 1.11 -14.81 -18.38
N THR A 485 0.42 -15.86 -17.97
CA THR A 485 -0.86 -16.27 -18.59
C THR A 485 -2.05 -16.17 -17.66
N GLY A 486 -1.84 -16.00 -16.35
CA GLY A 486 -2.89 -16.06 -15.33
C GLY A 486 -3.47 -17.46 -15.13
N GLN A 487 -2.92 -18.48 -15.81
CA GLN A 487 -3.41 -19.84 -15.69
C GLN A 487 -3.11 -20.39 -14.29
N GLY A 488 -4.14 -20.93 -13.62
CA GLY A 488 -3.95 -21.68 -12.38
C GLY A 488 -3.04 -22.89 -12.61
N LEU A 489 -1.93 -22.94 -11.88
CA LEU A 489 -0.93 -24.01 -11.98
C LEU A 489 -1.17 -25.07 -10.90
N THR A 490 -1.38 -24.62 -9.67
CA THR A 490 -1.64 -25.49 -8.52
C THR A 490 -2.34 -24.73 -7.41
N GLY A 491 -2.82 -25.44 -6.42
CA GLY A 491 -3.39 -24.88 -5.21
C GLY A 491 -3.56 -25.96 -4.16
N SER A 492 -3.73 -25.55 -2.91
CA SER A 492 -4.09 -26.48 -1.86
C SER A 492 -5.05 -25.84 -0.87
N GLN A 493 -5.86 -26.69 -0.24
CA GLN A 493 -6.76 -26.31 0.84
C GLN A 493 -6.04 -26.53 2.17
N GLN A 494 -6.53 -25.90 3.24
CA GLN A 494 -6.03 -26.10 4.60
C GLN A 494 -4.55 -25.76 4.74
N THR A 495 -4.10 -24.76 4.01
CA THR A 495 -2.69 -24.39 3.97
C THR A 495 -2.57 -22.89 3.90
N TYR A 496 -1.69 -22.35 4.73
CA TYR A 496 -1.41 -20.93 4.80
C TYR A 496 0.10 -20.70 4.71
N VAL A 497 0.52 -19.92 3.72
CA VAL A 497 1.92 -19.55 3.52
C VAL A 497 2.20 -18.26 4.26
N TRP A 498 3.11 -18.30 5.22
CA TRP A 498 3.51 -17.12 5.97
C TRP A 498 4.55 -16.26 5.24
N GLY A 499 5.31 -16.85 4.32
CA GLY A 499 6.28 -16.16 3.49
C GLY A 499 7.19 -17.12 2.74
N TRP A 500 8.13 -16.57 1.98
CA TRP A 500 9.15 -17.33 1.26
C TRP A 500 10.50 -16.62 1.32
N SER A 501 11.55 -17.34 0.97
CA SER A 501 12.89 -16.79 0.78
C SER A 501 13.76 -17.73 -0.05
N ASP A 502 14.58 -17.17 -0.93
CA ASP A 502 15.69 -17.84 -1.62
C ASP A 502 17.01 -17.79 -0.82
N ARG A 503 17.01 -17.08 0.31
CA ARG A 503 18.19 -16.92 1.17
C ARG A 503 18.26 -17.93 2.30
N LEU A 504 17.11 -18.43 2.77
CA LEU A 504 17.04 -19.36 3.90
C LEU A 504 17.68 -20.71 3.62
N ARG A 505 17.76 -21.12 2.34
CA ARG A 505 18.42 -22.35 1.90
C ARG A 505 19.15 -22.05 0.59
N PRO A 506 20.49 -22.22 0.51
CA PRO A 506 21.23 -21.90 -0.69
C PRO A 506 20.72 -22.64 -1.94
N GLY A 507 20.48 -21.88 -3.02
CA GLY A 507 20.16 -22.41 -4.34
C GLY A 507 18.70 -22.84 -4.56
N GLU A 508 17.79 -22.58 -3.62
CA GLU A 508 16.38 -22.94 -3.77
C GLU A 508 15.46 -21.94 -3.04
N VAL A 509 14.31 -21.62 -3.64
CA VAL A 509 13.24 -20.88 -2.96
C VAL A 509 12.50 -21.82 -2.02
N VAL A 510 12.43 -21.45 -0.74
CA VAL A 510 11.64 -22.17 0.26
C VAL A 510 10.49 -21.31 0.80
N TYR A 511 9.40 -21.98 1.15
CA TYR A 511 8.17 -21.41 1.65
C TYR A 511 7.94 -21.89 3.09
N LEU A 512 7.50 -20.99 3.96
CA LEU A 512 7.11 -21.29 5.33
C LEU A 512 5.60 -21.54 5.37
N VAL A 513 5.24 -22.80 5.57
CA VAL A 513 3.87 -23.29 5.40
C VAL A 513 3.31 -23.78 6.73
N GLU A 514 2.11 -23.32 7.06
CA GLU A 514 1.31 -23.84 8.17
C GLU A 514 0.14 -24.66 7.61
N TYR A 515 0.04 -25.93 8.02
CA TYR A 515 -1.11 -26.78 7.71
C TYR A 515 -2.20 -26.54 8.74
N LEU A 516 -3.39 -26.21 8.28
CA LEU A 516 -4.51 -25.79 9.09
C LEU A 516 -5.56 -26.90 9.24
N PRO A 517 -6.38 -26.86 10.30
CA PRO A 517 -7.58 -27.69 10.37
C PRO A 517 -8.53 -27.48 9.16
N PRO A 518 -9.43 -28.44 8.88
CA PRO A 518 -10.40 -28.33 7.79
C PRO A 518 -11.31 -27.11 7.84
N THR A 519 -11.55 -26.57 9.02
CA THR A 519 -12.30 -25.33 9.24
C THR A 519 -11.61 -24.58 10.37
N THR A 520 -11.37 -23.29 10.16
CA THR A 520 -10.74 -22.37 11.13
C THR A 520 -11.46 -21.03 11.08
N ARG A 521 -11.22 -20.16 12.06
CA ARG A 521 -11.56 -18.75 11.93
C ARG A 521 -10.70 -18.09 10.87
N TRP A 522 -11.24 -17.03 10.27
CA TRP A 522 -10.48 -16.18 9.35
C TRP A 522 -9.21 -15.63 10.00
N ASP A 523 -9.30 -15.16 11.24
CA ASP A 523 -8.18 -14.58 12.01
C ASP A 523 -7.15 -15.60 12.53
N LEU A 524 -7.39 -16.90 12.30
CA LEU A 524 -6.62 -18.02 12.86
C LEU A 524 -6.50 -17.99 14.40
N GLY A 525 -7.35 -17.23 15.10
CA GLY A 525 -7.31 -17.07 16.56
C GLY A 525 -7.78 -18.32 17.31
N ASP A 526 -8.44 -19.26 16.62
CA ASP A 526 -8.83 -20.57 17.12
C ASP A 526 -7.77 -21.67 16.86
N VAL A 527 -6.69 -21.34 16.13
CA VAL A 527 -5.62 -22.28 15.79
C VAL A 527 -4.35 -21.92 16.57
N PRO A 528 -3.86 -22.78 17.47
CA PRO A 528 -2.57 -22.55 18.11
C PRO A 528 -1.45 -22.64 17.06
N ALA A 529 -0.43 -21.79 17.20
CA ALA A 529 0.73 -21.82 16.31
C ALA A 529 1.37 -23.22 16.28
N SER A 530 1.65 -23.71 15.08
CA SER A 530 2.30 -25.00 14.86
C SER A 530 3.76 -24.83 14.44
N ALA A 531 4.51 -25.93 14.39
CA ALA A 531 5.84 -25.93 13.80
C ALA A 531 5.72 -25.79 12.28
N LEU A 532 6.28 -24.70 11.74
CA LEU A 532 6.21 -24.40 10.32
C LEU A 532 6.90 -25.48 9.49
N GLN A 533 6.22 -25.87 8.43
CA GLN A 533 6.76 -26.75 7.42
C GLN A 533 7.58 -25.92 6.46
N VAL A 534 8.81 -26.34 6.19
CA VAL A 534 9.61 -25.71 5.15
C VAL A 534 9.45 -26.52 3.89
N GLN A 535 8.93 -25.89 2.84
CA GLN A 535 8.55 -26.56 1.61
C GLN A 535 9.18 -25.85 0.42
N ALA A 536 9.46 -26.61 -0.63
CA ALA A 536 9.73 -26.07 -1.97
C ALA A 536 8.55 -26.43 -2.89
N LEU A 537 8.30 -25.60 -3.89
CA LEU A 537 7.25 -25.84 -4.89
C LEU A 537 7.88 -26.41 -6.16
N VAL A 538 7.80 -27.74 -6.32
CA VAL A 538 8.49 -28.48 -7.39
C VAL A 538 7.47 -29.28 -8.20
N GLY A 539 7.40 -29.04 -9.50
CA GLY A 539 6.38 -29.60 -10.39
C GLY A 539 4.96 -29.21 -10.00
N GLY A 540 4.77 -28.05 -9.34
CA GLY A 540 3.49 -27.63 -8.77
C GLY A 540 3.05 -28.40 -7.52
N LEU A 541 3.94 -29.14 -6.89
CA LEU A 541 3.67 -29.90 -5.67
C LEU A 541 4.57 -29.45 -4.53
N TRP A 542 4.02 -29.46 -3.32
CA TRP A 542 4.80 -29.24 -2.11
C TRP A 542 5.78 -30.39 -1.89
N GLN A 543 7.06 -30.04 -1.79
CA GLN A 543 8.10 -30.98 -1.41
C GLN A 543 8.77 -30.52 -0.11
N SER A 544 8.79 -31.40 0.89
CA SER A 544 9.35 -31.07 2.19
C SER A 544 10.85 -30.81 2.11
N ARG A 545 11.28 -29.80 2.87
CA ARG A 545 12.67 -29.46 3.18
C ARG A 545 12.93 -29.48 4.69
N GLY A 546 12.03 -30.13 5.43
CA GLY A 546 12.06 -30.21 6.88
C GLY A 546 10.94 -29.43 7.55
N VAL A 547 11.06 -29.33 8.87
CA VAL A 547 10.10 -28.67 9.76
C VAL A 547 10.91 -27.89 10.76
N PHE A 548 10.42 -26.73 11.17
CA PHE A 548 11.03 -25.99 12.26
C PHE A 548 11.04 -26.84 13.54
N PRO A 549 12.12 -26.79 14.34
CA PRO A 549 12.25 -27.60 15.55
C PRO A 549 11.32 -27.15 16.70
N VAL A 550 10.69 -25.98 16.54
CA VAL A 550 9.79 -25.35 17.52
C VAL A 550 8.53 -24.85 16.82
N ALA A 551 7.45 -24.74 17.57
CA ALA A 551 6.21 -24.12 17.11
C ALA A 551 6.30 -22.60 17.18
N GLY A 552 5.71 -21.91 16.21
CA GLY A 552 5.64 -20.45 16.20
C GLY A 552 5.41 -19.91 14.80
N ARG A 553 4.66 -18.81 14.71
CA ARG A 553 4.48 -18.05 13.47
C ARG A 553 5.67 -17.13 13.27
N PRO A 554 6.07 -16.82 12.03
CA PRO A 554 7.20 -15.94 11.79
C PRO A 554 6.82 -14.52 12.15
N ARG A 555 7.75 -13.79 12.74
CA ARG A 555 7.63 -12.34 12.90
C ARG A 555 7.73 -11.70 11.51
N LEU A 556 6.68 -10.98 11.14
CA LEU A 556 6.62 -10.29 9.86
C LEU A 556 7.04 -8.83 10.03
N GLN A 557 7.86 -8.34 9.10
CA GLN A 557 8.23 -6.94 9.01
C GLN A 557 7.36 -6.27 7.96
N GLN A 558 6.72 -5.18 8.35
CA GLN A 558 6.02 -4.30 7.42
C GLN A 558 7.03 -3.40 6.69
N ARG A 559 6.97 -3.40 5.37
CA ARG A 559 7.82 -2.60 4.49
C ARG A 559 6.96 -1.66 3.65
N VAL A 560 7.40 -0.41 3.56
CA VAL A 560 6.81 0.55 2.62
C VAL A 560 7.26 0.16 1.22
N PRO A 561 6.34 0.01 0.26
CA PRO A 561 6.75 -0.24 -1.11
C PRO A 561 7.38 1.01 -1.73
N THR A 562 8.51 0.82 -2.40
CA THR A 562 9.28 1.90 -3.04
C THR A 562 9.82 1.45 -4.39
N GLY A 563 10.11 2.39 -5.28
CA GLY A 563 10.71 2.16 -6.59
C GLY A 563 9.90 1.20 -7.46
N ALA A 564 10.53 0.11 -7.90
CA ALA A 564 9.91 -0.90 -8.75
C ALA A 564 8.70 -1.59 -8.08
N GLN A 565 8.61 -1.64 -6.74
CA GLN A 565 7.52 -2.34 -6.04
C GLN A 565 6.30 -1.48 -5.71
N GLY A 566 6.38 -0.17 -5.96
CA GLY A 566 5.26 0.77 -6.10
C GLY A 566 4.24 0.95 -4.96
N VAL A 567 3.77 2.18 -4.72
CA VAL A 567 2.94 2.50 -3.52
C VAL A 567 1.42 2.47 -3.70
N GLY A 568 0.87 1.62 -4.59
CA GLY A 568 -0.57 1.58 -4.93
C GLY A 568 -1.55 1.13 -3.82
N SER A 569 -1.10 1.05 -2.57
CA SER A 569 -1.94 0.74 -1.41
C SER A 569 -1.53 1.59 -0.22
N TYR A 570 -2.51 1.99 0.61
CA TYR A 570 -2.26 2.48 1.98
C TYR A 570 -1.52 1.49 2.87
N THR A 571 -1.47 0.22 2.44
CA THR A 571 -0.88 -0.86 3.23
C THR A 571 0.55 -1.12 2.77
N THR A 572 1.43 -1.29 3.75
CA THR A 572 2.75 -1.90 3.58
C THR A 572 2.62 -3.32 3.01
N PHE A 573 3.73 -3.93 2.64
CA PHE A 573 3.77 -5.38 2.45
C PHE A 573 4.51 -6.04 3.61
N ALA A 574 4.14 -7.29 3.88
CA ALA A 574 4.71 -8.09 4.95
C ALA A 574 5.78 -9.04 4.38
N GLU A 575 6.97 -9.00 4.97
CA GLU A 575 8.08 -9.91 4.68
C GLU A 575 8.52 -10.67 5.94
N LEU A 576 9.25 -11.76 5.75
CA LEU A 576 9.88 -12.47 6.86
C LEU A 576 10.96 -11.59 7.51
N THR A 577 10.98 -11.53 8.84
CA THR A 577 12.09 -10.89 9.58
C THR A 577 13.29 -11.84 9.56
N LEU A 578 14.31 -11.50 8.78
CA LEU A 578 15.52 -12.30 8.62
C LEU A 578 16.67 -11.77 9.47
N HIS A 579 17.23 -12.64 10.32
CA HIS A 579 18.43 -12.35 11.11
C HIS A 579 19.71 -12.59 10.30
N PRO A 580 20.71 -11.69 10.40
CA PRO A 580 21.99 -11.86 9.74
C PRO A 580 22.64 -13.22 10.03
N GLY A 581 23.25 -13.81 9.00
CA GLY A 581 23.90 -15.11 9.05
C GLY A 581 24.05 -15.68 7.64
N ASP A 582 24.80 -16.78 7.52
CA ASP A 582 24.96 -17.52 6.26
C ASP A 582 24.71 -19.02 6.49
N PRO A 583 23.50 -19.54 6.17
CA PRO A 583 22.32 -18.79 5.73
C PRO A 583 21.69 -17.97 6.87
N PRO A 584 20.88 -16.93 6.54
CA PRO A 584 20.13 -16.15 7.52
C PRO A 584 19.09 -17.00 8.26
N GLY A 585 18.70 -16.54 9.46
CA GLY A 585 17.64 -17.16 10.26
C GLY A 585 16.30 -16.40 10.15
N VAL A 586 15.18 -17.06 10.41
CA VAL A 586 13.84 -16.45 10.53
C VAL A 586 13.56 -16.19 12.00
N GLU A 587 13.13 -14.96 12.33
CA GLU A 587 12.60 -14.65 13.67
C GLU A 587 11.14 -15.11 13.79
N LEU A 588 10.79 -15.77 14.88
CA LEU A 588 9.41 -16.09 15.26
C LEU A 588 8.83 -14.98 16.13
N GLU A 589 7.50 -14.96 16.29
CA GLU A 589 6.79 -13.94 17.09
C GLU A 589 7.26 -13.85 18.56
N ASP A 590 7.80 -14.94 19.11
CA ASP A 590 8.35 -14.99 20.48
C ASP A 590 9.83 -14.54 20.57
N GLY A 591 10.43 -14.13 19.44
CA GLY A 591 11.83 -13.73 19.34
C GLY A 591 12.80 -14.88 19.07
N THR A 592 12.33 -16.13 19.01
CA THR A 592 13.18 -17.29 18.67
C THR A 592 13.68 -17.19 17.23
N ILE A 593 14.95 -17.50 16.99
CA ILE A 593 15.54 -17.50 15.64
C ILE A 593 15.71 -18.94 15.17
N VAL A 594 15.13 -19.29 14.02
CA VAL A 594 15.29 -20.59 13.38
C VAL A 594 16.08 -20.45 12.09
N ALA A 595 17.14 -21.23 11.91
CA ALA A 595 17.99 -21.17 10.72
C ALA A 595 18.28 -22.57 10.15
N HIS A 596 18.64 -22.61 8.87
CA HIS A 596 19.14 -23.82 8.23
C HIS A 596 20.62 -24.02 8.58
N ASP A 597 20.97 -25.23 8.97
CA ASP A 597 22.35 -25.68 9.13
C ASP A 597 22.78 -26.44 7.87
N PRO A 598 23.70 -25.89 7.06
CA PRO A 598 24.13 -26.52 5.81
C PRO A 598 24.94 -27.81 6.03
N ASP A 599 25.57 -27.99 7.20
CA ASP A 599 26.41 -29.17 7.47
C ASP A 599 25.55 -30.41 7.80
N SER A 600 24.45 -30.20 8.51
CA SER A 600 23.51 -31.26 8.90
C SER A 600 22.26 -31.36 8.02
N ASP A 601 22.05 -30.39 7.13
CA ASP A 601 20.82 -30.17 6.35
C ASP A 601 19.56 -30.15 7.24
N ALA A 602 19.67 -29.56 8.44
CA ALA A 602 18.61 -29.49 9.44
C ALA A 602 18.20 -28.05 9.78
N TRP A 603 17.00 -27.89 10.31
CA TRP A 603 16.54 -26.62 10.89
C TRP A 603 16.84 -26.60 12.39
N ILE A 604 17.54 -25.56 12.85
CA ILE A 604 18.02 -25.43 14.23
C ILE A 604 17.55 -24.11 14.84
N VAL A 605 17.37 -24.11 16.16
CA VAL A 605 17.21 -22.87 16.94
C VAL A 605 18.59 -22.28 17.19
N ARG A 606 18.73 -20.96 16.98
CA ARG A 606 19.94 -20.19 17.28
C ARG A 606 19.81 -19.43 18.59
#